data_AF-A0A346AY58-F1
#
_entry.id   AF-A0A346AY58-F1
#
_cell.length_a   1.000
_cell.length_b   1.000
_cell.length_c   1.000
_cell.angle_alpha   90.00
_cell.angle_beta   90.00
_cell.angle_gamma   90.00
#
_symmetry.space_group_name_H-M   'P 1'
#
loop_
_entity.id
_entity.type
_entity.pdbx_description
1 polymer ?
#
loop_
_entity_poly.entity_id
_entity_poly.type
_entity_poly.pdbx_seq_one_letter_code
_entity_poly.pdbx_strand_id
1 'polypeptide(L)'
;MKKILTAVAMAGTLLMGCAAVGAMDSTTLLNNPDRYRVVSTQPDGVVYVDMDSIKSMQTRDFPNSIENISCTLYVEKYNSTLDAMAFQQNQVIRQINEYSATLHGNKRDNTYDLKAELQQVYSPQGEAKEISIDTIQFKNIKDMFVNTHRLAALPKQ
;
A
#
# COMPACT_ATOMS: atom_id res chain seq x y z
N MET A 1 47.07 -38.40 20.76
CA MET A 1 47.53 -37.07 20.26
C MET A 1 46.60 -36.62 19.13
N LYS A 2 45.97 -35.43 19.29
CA LYS A 2 45.66 -34.39 18.27
C LYS A 2 45.03 -34.88 16.94
N LYS A 3 43.83 -34.49 16.48
CA LYS A 3 43.12 -33.20 16.46
C LYS A 3 41.62 -33.53 16.23
N ILE A 4 40.69 -33.27 17.14
CA ILE A 4 39.98 -32.00 17.38
C ILE A 4 39.35 -31.42 16.11
N LEU A 5 38.00 -31.48 16.13
CA LEU A 5 37.00 -30.54 15.62
C LEU A 5 37.20 -29.96 14.22
N THR A 6 36.17 -30.10 13.36
CA THR A 6 35.41 -29.01 12.71
C THR A 6 34.74 -29.55 11.44
N ALA A 7 33.51 -30.06 11.51
CA ALA A 7 32.67 -30.26 10.31
C ALA A 7 31.18 -30.53 10.62
N VAL A 8 30.65 -30.12 11.79
CA VAL A 8 29.21 -30.24 12.09
C VAL A 8 28.72 -28.91 12.66
N ALA A 9 28.67 -27.89 11.81
CA ALA A 9 28.04 -26.60 12.13
C ALA A 9 27.80 -25.82 10.82
N MET A 10 27.07 -26.40 9.86
CA MET A 10 26.66 -25.64 8.67
C MET A 10 25.39 -26.22 8.02
N ALA A 11 24.40 -26.62 8.82
CA ALA A 11 23.12 -27.11 8.32
C ALA A 11 21.90 -26.52 9.05
N GLY A 12 22.08 -25.44 9.81
CA GLY A 12 21.00 -24.86 10.61
C GLY A 12 21.12 -23.35 10.72
N THR A 13 20.73 -22.64 9.66
CA THR A 13 20.14 -21.28 9.67
C THR A 13 20.02 -20.80 8.21
N LEU A 14 19.10 -21.37 7.45
CA LEU A 14 18.61 -20.79 6.18
C LEU A 14 17.08 -20.61 6.23
N LEU A 15 16.53 -20.38 7.44
CA LEU A 15 15.11 -20.10 7.65
C LEU A 15 14.82 -18.64 8.04
N MET A 16 15.75 -17.72 7.82
CA MET A 16 15.50 -16.29 7.95
C MET A 16 15.63 -15.65 6.58
N GLY A 17 14.49 -15.46 5.91
CA GLY A 17 14.47 -14.86 4.59
C GLY A 17 13.17 -14.97 3.82
N CYS A 18 12.15 -15.68 4.31
CA CYS A 18 10.78 -15.29 3.97
C CYS A 18 10.45 -14.18 4.95
N ALA A 19 10.54 -12.91 4.52
CA ALA A 19 9.76 -11.89 5.17
C ALA A 19 8.34 -12.46 5.22
N ALA A 20 7.83 -12.76 6.41
CA ALA A 20 6.41 -12.88 6.58
C ALA A 20 5.89 -11.54 6.08
N VAL A 21 5.30 -11.54 4.87
CA VAL A 21 4.54 -10.42 4.34
C VAL A 21 3.59 -10.08 5.48
N GLY A 22 3.83 -8.96 6.16
CA GLY A 22 3.09 -8.59 7.35
C GLY A 22 1.63 -8.60 6.96
N ALA A 23 0.85 -9.52 7.54
CA ALA A 23 -0.58 -9.62 7.35
C ALA A 23 -1.19 -8.23 7.54
N MET A 24 -1.64 -7.58 6.46
CA MET A 24 -2.22 -6.23 6.55
C MET A 24 -3.69 -6.33 6.91
N ASP A 25 -4.06 -5.85 8.08
CA ASP A 25 -5.43 -5.85 8.61
C ASP A 25 -5.99 -4.42 8.79
N SER A 26 -7.32 -4.30 8.88
CA SER A 26 -8.00 -3.00 8.99
C SER A 26 -7.63 -2.24 10.27
N THR A 27 -7.37 -2.96 11.36
CA THR A 27 -6.99 -2.35 12.64
C THR A 27 -5.61 -1.70 12.53
N THR A 28 -4.68 -2.35 11.84
CA THR A 28 -3.35 -1.80 11.54
C THR A 28 -3.45 -0.50 10.72
N LEU A 29 -4.28 -0.45 9.68
CA LEU A 29 -4.47 0.76 8.88
C LEU A 29 -5.05 1.92 9.71
N LEU A 30 -6.06 1.65 10.54
CA LEU A 30 -6.75 2.67 11.33
C LEU A 30 -5.95 3.17 12.53
N ASN A 31 -5.21 2.29 13.22
CA ASN A 31 -4.49 2.64 14.44
C ASN A 31 -3.11 3.25 14.19
N ASN A 32 -2.60 3.24 12.96
CA ASN A 32 -1.31 3.83 12.61
C ASN A 32 -1.48 4.97 11.59
N PRO A 33 -2.26 6.03 11.91
CA PRO A 33 -2.60 7.08 10.95
C PRO A 33 -1.38 7.93 10.54
N ASP A 34 -0.31 7.91 11.32
CA ASP A 34 0.93 8.61 10.97
C ASP A 34 1.68 7.93 9.83
N ARG A 35 1.52 6.61 9.69
CA ARG A 35 2.10 5.81 8.61
C ARG A 35 1.11 5.56 7.47
N TYR A 36 -0.15 5.23 7.76
CA TYR A 36 -1.15 4.94 6.74
C TYR A 36 -2.14 6.10 6.63
N ARG A 37 -1.98 6.94 5.61
CA ARG A 37 -2.78 8.15 5.42
C ARG A 37 -3.82 7.93 4.32
N VAL A 38 -5.07 8.33 4.54
CA VAL A 38 -6.10 8.32 3.49
C VAL A 38 -5.77 9.37 2.42
N VAL A 39 -5.67 8.93 1.17
CA VAL A 39 -5.37 9.80 0.01
C VAL A 39 -6.55 9.91 -0.96
N SER A 40 -7.48 8.97 -0.92
CA SER A 40 -8.69 8.99 -1.75
C SER A 40 -9.78 8.11 -1.15
N THR A 41 -11.03 8.43 -1.47
CA THR A 41 -12.20 7.57 -1.22
C THR A 41 -12.76 7.13 -2.56
N GLN A 42 -13.01 5.84 -2.70
CA GLN A 42 -13.70 5.27 -3.85
C GLN A 42 -15.15 4.93 -3.49
N PRO A 43 -16.05 4.77 -4.48
CA PRO A 43 -17.42 4.36 -4.22
C PRO A 43 -17.52 3.05 -3.42
N ASP A 44 -16.51 2.18 -3.54
CA ASP A 44 -16.48 0.86 -2.91
C ASP A 44 -15.35 0.71 -1.87
N GLY A 45 -14.74 1.80 -1.39
CA GLY A 45 -13.64 1.67 -0.44
C GLY A 45 -12.89 2.95 -0.08
N VAL A 46 -11.83 2.78 0.72
CA VAL A 46 -10.91 3.83 1.14
C VAL A 46 -9.50 3.47 0.70
N VAL A 47 -8.77 4.46 0.16
CA VAL A 47 -7.38 4.29 -0.29
C VAL A 47 -6.46 4.95 0.73
N TYR A 48 -5.63 4.12 1.35
CA TYR A 48 -4.53 4.53 2.20
C TYR A 48 -3.21 4.48 1.41
N VAL A 49 -2.30 5.38 1.72
CA VAL A 49 -0.90 5.32 1.28
C VAL A 49 -0.01 4.99 2.47
N ASP A 50 0.98 4.11 2.28
CA ASP A 50 2.05 3.91 3.25
C ASP A 50 3.09 5.04 3.09
N MET A 51 3.16 5.93 4.07
CA MET A 51 4.06 7.08 4.12
C MET A 51 5.53 6.67 3.97
N ASP A 52 5.92 5.53 4.50
CA ASP A 52 7.32 5.06 4.47
C ASP A 52 7.74 4.65 3.06
N SER A 53 6.77 4.23 2.25
CA SER A 53 6.98 3.80 0.86
C SER A 53 7.11 4.96 -0.12
N ILE A 54 6.72 6.19 0.26
CA ILE A 54 6.64 7.32 -0.66
C ILE A 54 8.05 7.73 -1.12
N LYS A 55 8.20 7.75 -2.45
CA LYS A 55 9.39 8.23 -3.16
C LYS A 55 8.93 9.17 -4.28
N SER A 56 9.25 10.45 -4.14
CA SER A 56 9.01 11.46 -5.20
C SER A 56 10.29 11.71 -6.00
N MET A 57 10.15 11.78 -7.31
CA MET A 57 11.21 12.12 -8.25
C MET A 57 10.69 13.09 -9.30
N GLN A 58 11.35 14.24 -9.42
CA GLN A 58 11.09 15.19 -10.48
C GLN A 58 11.95 14.90 -11.71
N THR A 59 11.47 15.21 -12.91
CA THR A 59 12.31 15.11 -14.10
C THR A 59 13.36 16.21 -14.10
N ARG A 60 14.57 15.87 -14.56
CA ARG A 60 15.68 16.83 -14.62
C ARG A 60 15.40 17.98 -15.61
N ASP A 61 14.74 17.68 -16.72
CA ASP A 61 14.53 18.63 -17.81
C ASP A 61 13.35 19.58 -17.54
N PHE A 62 12.42 19.20 -16.65
CA PHE A 62 11.27 20.01 -16.25
C PHE A 62 11.06 19.97 -14.73
N PRO A 63 12.03 20.49 -13.95
CA PRO A 63 11.93 20.50 -12.49
C PRO A 63 10.67 21.24 -12.06
N ASN A 64 10.05 20.76 -10.98
CA ASN A 64 8.76 21.21 -10.44
C ASN A 64 7.54 21.08 -11.36
N SER A 65 7.71 20.78 -12.65
CA SER A 65 6.59 20.67 -13.61
C SER A 65 6.15 19.24 -13.83
N ILE A 66 7.11 18.31 -13.95
CA ILE A 66 6.83 16.88 -14.13
C ILE A 66 7.41 16.10 -12.96
N GLU A 67 6.57 15.28 -12.34
CA GLU A 67 6.91 14.52 -11.15
C GLU A 67 6.28 13.13 -11.18
N ASN A 68 7.04 12.14 -10.73
CA ASN A 68 6.58 10.79 -10.51
C ASN A 68 6.69 10.48 -9.02
N ILE A 69 5.62 9.94 -8.44
CA ILE A 69 5.59 9.52 -7.05
C ILE A 69 5.28 8.03 -7.00
N SER A 70 6.23 7.24 -6.53
CA SER A 70 6.05 5.81 -6.28
C SER A 70 5.68 5.58 -4.82
N CYS A 71 4.72 4.68 -4.56
CA CYS A 71 4.24 4.35 -3.22
C CYS A 71 3.52 2.99 -3.20
N THR A 72 3.31 2.45 -2.01
CA THR A 72 2.40 1.35 -1.73
C THR A 72 1.05 1.92 -1.31
N LEU A 73 -0.02 1.43 -1.91
CA LEU A 73 -1.40 1.75 -1.56
C LEU A 73 -2.08 0.54 -0.92
N TYR A 74 -2.86 0.78 0.12
CA TYR A 74 -3.78 -0.19 0.69
C TYR A 74 -5.20 0.27 0.44
N VAL A 75 -6.02 -0.56 -0.18
CA VAL A 75 -7.42 -0.24 -0.46
C VAL A 75 -8.31 -1.16 0.36
N GLU A 76 -8.96 -0.60 1.38
CA GLU A 76 -10.06 -1.29 2.05
C GLU A 76 -11.28 -1.28 1.14
N LYS A 77 -11.83 -2.46 0.88
CA LYS A 77 -13.04 -2.63 0.08
C LYS A 77 -14.23 -2.89 0.98
N TYR A 78 -15.29 -2.11 0.80
CA TYR A 78 -16.53 -2.32 1.53
C TYR A 78 -17.22 -3.63 1.13
N ASN A 79 -17.97 -4.20 2.06
CA ASN A 79 -18.89 -5.27 1.75
C ASN A 79 -19.90 -4.82 0.69
N SER A 80 -20.30 -5.73 -0.21
CA SER A 80 -21.26 -5.42 -1.29
C SER A 80 -22.63 -5.02 -0.75
N THR A 81 -22.96 -5.48 0.45
CA THR A 81 -24.18 -5.14 1.19
C THR A 81 -23.78 -4.64 2.57
N LEU A 82 -24.13 -3.39 2.86
CA LEU A 82 -23.93 -2.76 4.18
C LEU A 82 -25.30 -2.50 4.82
N ASP A 83 -25.83 -3.51 5.49
CA ASP A 83 -27.06 -3.40 6.27
C ASP A 83 -26.76 -3.18 7.77
N ALA A 84 -27.79 -2.99 8.58
CA ALA A 84 -27.65 -2.76 10.02
C ALA A 84 -26.89 -3.89 10.73
N MET A 85 -27.00 -5.13 10.23
CA MET A 85 -26.31 -6.28 10.81
C MET A 85 -24.81 -6.24 10.52
N ALA A 86 -24.41 -5.87 9.30
CA ALA A 86 -23.01 -5.68 8.94
C ALA A 86 -22.32 -4.64 9.85
N PHE A 87 -23.01 -3.54 10.18
CA PHE A 87 -22.50 -2.55 11.14
C PHE A 87 -22.46 -3.10 12.57
N GLN A 88 -23.52 -3.79 13.02
CA GLN A 88 -23.56 -4.38 14.37
C GLN A 88 -22.44 -5.40 14.60
N GLN A 89 -22.06 -6.14 13.56
CA GLN A 89 -21.00 -7.15 13.62
C GLN A 89 -19.61 -6.62 13.25
N ASN A 90 -19.49 -5.30 12.96
CA ASN A 90 -18.26 -4.68 12.47
C ASN A 90 -17.68 -5.37 11.21
N GLN A 91 -18.55 -5.86 10.33
CA GLN A 91 -18.21 -6.50 9.06
C GLN A 91 -18.46 -5.54 7.90
N VAL A 92 -17.88 -4.34 7.97
CA VAL A 92 -18.05 -3.32 6.92
C VAL A 92 -17.02 -3.45 5.79
N ILE A 93 -15.86 -4.05 6.08
CA ILE A 93 -14.79 -4.31 5.11
C ILE A 93 -14.80 -5.79 4.73
N ARG A 94 -14.63 -6.10 3.44
CA ARG A 94 -14.57 -7.48 2.92
C ARG A 94 -13.15 -7.97 2.64
N GLN A 95 -12.26 -7.04 2.28
CA GLN A 95 -10.86 -7.30 1.98
C GLN A 95 -10.05 -6.02 1.93
N ILE A 96 -8.73 -6.19 1.90
CA ILE A 96 -7.75 -5.13 1.72
C ILE A 96 -6.87 -5.51 0.53
N ASN A 97 -6.74 -4.63 -0.45
CA ASN A 97 -5.89 -4.83 -1.61
C ASN A 97 -4.63 -3.99 -1.48
N GLU A 98 -3.46 -4.61 -1.59
CA GLU A 98 -2.18 -3.92 -1.64
C GLU A 98 -1.75 -3.69 -3.09
N TYR A 99 -1.42 -2.46 -3.44
CA TYR A 99 -0.93 -2.09 -4.76
C TYR A 99 0.44 -1.44 -4.69
N SER A 100 1.31 -1.81 -5.63
CA SER A 100 2.45 -0.98 -6.01
C SER A 100 1.95 0.08 -6.99
N ALA A 101 2.13 1.36 -6.68
CA ALA A 101 1.56 2.46 -7.43
C ALA A 101 2.61 3.49 -7.86
N THR A 102 2.42 4.05 -9.05
CA THR A 102 3.14 5.22 -9.54
C THR A 102 2.15 6.26 -10.04
N LEU A 103 2.17 7.41 -9.38
CA LEU A 103 1.43 8.61 -9.73
C LEU A 103 2.31 9.51 -10.59
N HIS A 104 1.83 9.83 -11.79
CA HIS A 104 2.47 10.78 -12.69
C HIS A 104 1.68 12.09 -12.69
N GLY A 105 2.37 13.22 -12.57
CA GLY A 105 1.77 14.54 -12.68
C GLY A 105 2.58 15.44 -13.60
N ASN A 106 1.95 15.91 -14.67
CA ASN A 106 2.42 17.04 -15.46
C ASN A 106 1.60 18.27 -15.07
N LYS A 107 2.17 19.05 -14.15
CA LYS A 107 1.54 20.24 -13.56
C LYS A 107 1.39 21.38 -14.57
N ARG A 108 2.21 21.39 -15.62
CA ARG A 108 2.14 22.39 -16.70
C ARG A 108 0.89 22.18 -17.56
N ASP A 109 0.64 20.93 -17.96
CA ASP A 109 -0.48 20.58 -18.84
C ASP A 109 -1.73 20.14 -18.05
N ASN A 110 -1.63 20.14 -16.71
CA ASN A 110 -2.69 19.72 -15.79
C ASN A 110 -3.19 18.30 -16.07
N THR A 111 -2.26 17.40 -16.45
CA THR A 111 -2.54 15.97 -16.68
C THR A 111 -1.94 15.12 -15.56
N TYR A 112 -2.70 14.10 -15.16
CA TYR A 112 -2.37 13.23 -14.03
C TYR A 112 -2.78 11.81 -14.34
N ASP A 113 -1.88 10.87 -14.12
CA ASP A 113 -2.08 9.45 -14.40
C ASP A 113 -1.66 8.59 -13.21
N LEU A 114 -2.30 7.43 -13.09
CA LEU A 114 -1.97 6.43 -12.10
C LEU A 114 -1.73 5.10 -12.79
N LYS A 115 -0.59 4.48 -12.48
CA LYS A 115 -0.35 3.05 -12.73
C LYS A 115 -0.33 2.35 -11.39
N ALA A 116 -1.18 1.33 -11.22
CA ALA A 116 -1.27 0.54 -10.00
C ALA A 116 -1.29 -0.95 -10.33
N GLU A 117 -0.46 -1.72 -9.66
CA GLU A 117 -0.32 -3.16 -9.84
C GLU A 117 -0.65 -3.88 -8.53
N LEU A 118 -1.68 -4.73 -8.56
CA LEU A 118 -2.12 -5.50 -7.40
C LEU A 118 -1.03 -6.49 -6.98
N GLN A 119 -0.54 -6.37 -5.75
CA GLN A 119 0.52 -7.20 -5.20
C GLN A 119 -0.04 -8.32 -4.32
N GLN A 120 -1.01 -8.00 -3.47
CA GLN A 120 -1.57 -8.95 -2.50
C GLN A 120 -3.01 -8.56 -2.12
N VAL A 121 -3.82 -9.55 -1.77
CA VAL A 121 -5.16 -9.36 -1.19
C VAL A 121 -5.16 -9.96 0.21
N TYR A 122 -5.76 -9.28 1.18
CA TYR A 122 -5.90 -9.73 2.56
C TYR A 122 -7.37 -9.77 2.97
N SER A 123 -7.71 -10.64 3.91
CA SER A 123 -8.92 -10.52 4.72
C SER A 123 -8.84 -9.25 5.58
N PRO A 124 -9.97 -8.73 6.09
CA PRO A 124 -9.95 -7.62 7.05
C PRO A 124 -9.14 -7.91 8.32
N GLN A 125 -8.90 -9.19 8.62
CA GLN A 125 -8.12 -9.70 9.75
C GLN A 125 -6.64 -9.94 9.40
N GLY A 126 -6.21 -9.62 8.17
CA GLY A 126 -4.82 -9.72 7.73
C GLY A 126 -4.44 -11.03 7.06
N GLU A 127 -5.35 -12.00 6.94
CA GLU A 127 -5.03 -13.28 6.30
C GLU A 127 -4.85 -13.08 4.80
N ALA A 128 -3.72 -13.52 4.25
CA ALA A 128 -3.48 -13.48 2.81
C ALA A 128 -4.51 -14.34 2.07
N LYS A 129 -5.13 -13.75 1.05
CA LYS A 129 -6.06 -14.41 0.12
C LYS A 129 -5.40 -14.64 -1.22
N GLU A 130 -5.94 -15.59 -1.97
CA GLU A 130 -5.55 -15.78 -3.37
C GLU A 130 -5.88 -14.51 -4.17
N ILE A 131 -4.93 -14.09 -5.03
CA ILE A 131 -5.09 -12.90 -5.83
C ILE A 131 -6.14 -13.20 -6.91
N SER A 132 -7.34 -12.65 -6.72
CA SER A 132 -8.33 -12.55 -7.78
C SER A 132 -8.24 -11.15 -8.41
N ILE A 133 -8.47 -11.06 -9.72
CA ILE A 133 -8.44 -9.78 -10.43
C ILE A 133 -9.61 -8.93 -9.91
N ASP A 134 -9.30 -8.01 -9.00
CA ASP A 134 -10.22 -6.97 -8.53
C ASP A 134 -9.91 -5.68 -9.29
N THR A 135 -10.71 -5.42 -10.33
CA THR A 135 -10.58 -4.23 -11.16
C THR A 135 -11.07 -3.02 -10.37
N ILE A 136 -10.16 -2.38 -9.64
CA ILE A 136 -10.44 -1.08 -9.05
C ILE A 136 -10.35 0.01 -10.11
N GLN A 137 -11.37 0.86 -10.18
CA GLN A 137 -11.28 2.11 -10.90
C GLN A 137 -10.94 3.22 -9.92
N PHE A 138 -9.68 3.63 -9.90
CA PHE A 138 -9.27 4.81 -9.15
C PHE A 138 -9.87 6.06 -9.80
N LYS A 139 -10.64 6.83 -9.03
CA LYS A 139 -11.20 8.12 -9.45
C LYS A 139 -10.39 9.28 -8.86
N ASN A 140 -10.58 10.47 -9.42
CA ASN A 140 -9.98 11.74 -8.95
C ASN A 140 -8.45 11.66 -8.81
N ILE A 141 -7.77 11.14 -9.84
CA ILE A 141 -6.32 10.91 -9.84
C ILE A 141 -5.53 12.19 -9.53
N LYS A 142 -6.00 13.35 -9.99
CA LYS A 142 -5.41 14.65 -9.65
C LYS A 142 -5.38 14.90 -8.15
N ASP A 143 -6.49 14.67 -7.45
CA ASP A 143 -6.59 14.93 -6.01
C ASP A 143 -5.71 13.95 -5.24
N MET A 144 -5.69 12.68 -5.68
CA MET A 144 -4.79 11.68 -5.13
C MET A 144 -3.33 12.07 -5.34
N PHE A 145 -2.95 12.54 -6.53
CA PHE A 145 -1.61 13.06 -6.81
C PHE A 145 -1.26 14.22 -5.88
N VAL A 146 -2.12 15.23 -5.76
CA VAL A 146 -1.88 16.42 -4.93
C VAL A 146 -1.73 16.04 -3.46
N ASN A 147 -2.57 15.13 -2.95
CA ASN A 147 -2.47 14.64 -1.58
C ASN A 147 -1.15 13.90 -1.35
N THR A 148 -0.80 12.94 -2.20
CA THR A 148 0.45 12.18 -2.05
C THR A 148 1.68 13.08 -2.21
N HIS A 149 1.65 14.07 -3.10
CA HIS A 149 2.73 15.07 -3.24
C HIS A 149 2.94 15.86 -1.95
N ARG A 150 1.86 16.33 -1.31
CA ARG A 150 1.95 17.05 -0.03
C ARG A 150 2.52 16.15 1.07
N LEU A 151 2.12 14.89 1.09
CA LEU A 151 2.64 13.89 2.04
C LEU A 151 4.13 13.60 1.81
N ALA A 152 4.59 13.53 0.56
CA ALA A 152 5.99 13.33 0.21
C ALA A 152 6.92 14.45 0.71
N ALA A 153 6.37 15.65 0.92
CA ALA A 153 7.11 16.80 1.43
C ALA A 153 7.20 16.87 2.96
N LEU A 154 6.52 15.97 3.69
CA LEU A 154 6.60 15.92 5.14
C LEU A 154 7.97 15.38 5.59
N PRO A 155 8.50 15.85 6.74
CA PRO A 155 9.68 15.24 7.34
C PRO A 155 9.43 13.76 7.61
N LYS A 156 10.34 12.89 7.19
CA LYS A 156 10.30 11.47 7.55
C LYS A 156 10.65 11.35 9.03
N GLN A 157 9.81 10.66 9.79
CA GLN A 157 10.02 10.38 11.22
C GLN A 157 11.05 9.26 11.40
#